data_AF-A0A832K1Q0-F1
#
_entry.id   AF-A0A832K1Q0-F1
#
_cell.length_a   1.000
_cell.length_b   1.000
_cell.length_c   1.000
_cell.angle_alpha   90.00
_cell.angle_beta   90.00
_cell.angle_gamma   90.00
#
_symmetry.space_group_name_H-M   'P 1'
#
loop_
_entity.id
_entity.type
_entity.pdbx_description
1 polymer ?
#
loop_
_entity_poly.entity_id
_entity_poly.type
_entity_poly.pdbx_seq_one_letter_code
_entity_poly.pdbx_strand_id
1 'polypeptide(L)' 'MTKRINYIDIEKKIKECVKSSGVYYEEIYITPLSGGFRVEISPMPSSEIIEGIAKCISEKASVSVKVKEYPYG' A
#
# COMPACT_ATOMS: atom_id res chain seq x y z
N MET A 1 13.49 0.31 21.67
CA MET A 1 13.26 -1.07 21.19
C MET A 1 12.64 -0.97 19.79
N THR A 2 13.49 -0.91 18.77
CA THR A 2 13.05 -0.67 17.38
C THR A 2 12.31 -1.91 16.90
N LYS A 3 10.98 -1.83 16.78
CA LYS A 3 10.19 -2.89 16.12
C LYS A 3 10.84 -3.11 14.75
N ARG A 4 11.52 -4.24 14.56
CA ARG A 4 12.01 -4.64 13.24
C ARG A 4 10.77 -4.82 12.39
N ILE A 5 10.53 -3.84 11.53
CA ILE A 5 9.48 -3.87 10.54
C ILE A 5 9.80 -5.08 9.65
N ASN A 6 9.00 -6.14 9.75
CA ASN A 6 9.23 -7.34 8.97
C ASN A 6 8.69 -7.06 7.55
N TYR A 7 9.61 -6.76 6.63
CA TYR A 7 9.28 -6.35 5.27
C TYR A 7 8.39 -7.36 4.54
N ILE A 8 8.61 -8.66 4.77
CA ILE A 8 7.83 -9.75 4.18
C ILE A 8 6.38 -9.74 4.69
N ASP A 9 6.18 -9.43 5.96
CA ASP A 9 4.85 -9.39 6.59
C ASP A 9 4.03 -8.21 6.04
N ILE A 10 4.66 -7.05 5.88
CA ILE A 10 3.97 -5.85 5.36
C ILE A 10 3.65 -5.98 3.88
N GLU A 11 4.57 -6.50 3.08
CA GLU A 11 4.30 -6.75 1.65
C GLU A 11 3.08 -7.66 1.48
N LYS A 12 2.99 -8.73 2.29
CA LYS A 12 1.84 -9.64 2.28
C LYS A 12 0.55 -8.93 2.65
N LYS A 13 0.56 -8.11 3.71
CA LYS A 13 -0.60 -7.33 4.15
C LYS A 13 -1.06 -6.31 3.10
N ILE A 14 -0.13 -5.64 2.41
CA ILE A 14 -0.45 -4.73 1.31
C ILE A 14 -1.15 -5.48 0.19
N LYS A 15 -0.60 -6.62 -0.26
CA LYS A 15 -1.21 -7.45 -1.31
C LYS A 15 -2.60 -7.95 -0.91
N GLU A 16 -2.79 -8.34 0.35
CA GLU A 16 -4.11 -8.72 0.86
C GLU A 16 -5.11 -7.56 0.82
N CYS A 17 -4.71 -6.36 1.27
CA CYS A 17 -5.57 -5.17 1.23
C CYS A 17 -5.97 -4.79 -0.19
N VAL A 18 -5.01 -4.82 -1.13
CA VAL A 18 -5.29 -4.54 -2.54
C VAL A 18 -6.24 -5.60 -3.11
N LYS A 19 -6.01 -6.89 -2.84
CA LYS A 19 -6.90 -7.96 -3.29
C LYS A 19 -8.31 -7.84 -2.71
N SER A 20 -8.45 -7.48 -1.43
CA SER A 20 -9.74 -7.27 -0.78
C SER A 20 -10.48 -6.03 -1.27
N SER A 21 -9.77 -5.04 -1.81
CA SER A 21 -10.39 -3.83 -2.38
C SER A 21 -11.17 -4.09 -3.67
N GLY A 22 -10.99 -5.26 -4.31
CA GLY A 22 -11.65 -5.60 -5.57
C GLY A 22 -11.16 -4.79 -6.77
N VAL A 23 -10.04 -4.07 -6.61
CA VAL A 23 -9.45 -3.26 -7.68
C VAL A 23 -8.83 -4.15 -8.75
N TYR A 24 -9.13 -3.84 -10.01
CA TYR A 24 -8.38 -4.37 -11.13
C TYR A 24 -7.06 -3.60 -11.26
N TYR A 25 -5.94 -4.31 -11.15
CA TYR A 25 -4.62 -3.78 -11.42
C TYR A 25 -3.87 -4.73 -12.34
N GLU A 26 -3.11 -4.19 -13.28
CA GLU A 26 -2.20 -4.95 -14.13
C GLU A 26 -0.88 -5.17 -13.39
N GLU A 27 -0.39 -4.12 -12.72
CA GLU A 27 0.90 -4.14 -12.03
C GLU A 27 0.79 -3.50 -10.65
N ILE A 28 1.48 -4.11 -9.68
CA ILE A 28 1.67 -3.55 -8.34
C ILE A 28 3.14 -3.58 -7.97
N TYR A 29 3.68 -2.41 -7.67
CA TYR A 29 5.06 -2.22 -7.26
C TYR A 29 5.10 -1.87 -5.77
N ILE A 30 5.78 -2.71 -4.98
CA ILE A 30 6.00 -2.49 -3.55
C ILE A 30 7.49 -2.33 -3.32
N THR A 31 7.92 -1.10 -3.09
CA THR A 31 9.34 -0.77 -2.88
C THR A 31 9.60 -0.47 -1.40
N PRO A 32 10.45 -1.25 -0.71
CA PRO A 32 10.85 -0.94 0.65
C PRO A 32 11.78 0.29 0.64
N LEU A 33 11.51 1.24 1.54
CA LEU A 33 12.31 2.44 1.74
C LEU A 33 12.87 2.46 3.17
N SER A 34 13.92 3.26 3.42
CA SER A 34 14.41 3.50 4.77
C SER A 34 13.32 4.16 5.63
N GLY A 35 12.58 3.35 6.38
CA GLY A 35 11.50 3.79 7.27
C GLY A 35 10.07 3.63 6.73
N GLY A 36 9.85 2.94 5.61
CA GLY A 36 8.50 2.72 5.09
C GLY A 36 8.43 1.91 3.81
N PHE A 37 7.29 2.01 3.13
CA PHE A 37 7.01 1.34 1.86
C PHE A 37 6.40 2.35 0.89
N ARG A 38 6.80 2.25 -0.38
CA ARG A 38 6.12 2.89 -1.49
C ARG A 38 5.31 1.81 -2.21
N VAL A 39 4.02 2.07 -2.40
CA VAL A 39 3.10 1.18 -3.12
C VAL A 39 2.57 1.94 -4.32
N GLU A 40 2.74 1.37 -5.51
CA GLU A 40 2.25 1.93 -6.77
C GLU A 40 1.40 0.87 -7.46
N ILE A 41 0.24 1.30 -7.97
CA ILE A 41 -0.77 0.43 -8.58
C ILE A 41 -1.09 1.01 -9.95
N SER A 42 -0.96 0.19 -11.00
CA SER A 42 -1.24 0.55 -12.39
C SER A 42 -2.26 -0.42 -13.01
N PRO A 43 -3.29 0.06 -13.74
CA PRO A 43 -3.66 1.47 -13.92
C PRO A 43 -4.08 2.13 -12.59
N MET A 44 -4.03 3.47 -12.55
CA MET A 44 -4.35 4.22 -11.33
C MET A 44 -5.80 3.94 -10.91
N PRO A 45 -6.04 3.41 -9.70
CA PRO A 45 -7.40 3.23 -9.21
C PRO A 45 -8.06 4.55 -8.83
N SER A 46 -9.40 4.53 -8.71
CA SER A 46 -10.16 5.64 -8.16
C SER A 46 -9.69 6.01 -6.75
N SER A 47 -9.72 7.29 -6.41
CA SER A 47 -9.25 7.79 -5.10
C SER A 47 -9.95 7.10 -3.92
N GLU A 48 -11.24 6.75 -4.04
CA GLU A 48 -11.99 5.99 -3.02
C GLU A 48 -11.36 4.61 -2.72
N ILE A 49 -10.89 3.92 -3.76
CA ILE A 49 -10.20 2.62 -3.62
C ILE A 49 -8.84 2.82 -2.97
N ILE A 50 -8.10 3.87 -3.36
CA ILE A 50 -6.79 4.20 -2.78
C ILE A 50 -6.92 4.48 -1.28
N GLU A 51 -7.94 5.24 -0.87
CA GLU A 51 -8.23 5.50 0.54
C GLU A 51 -8.63 4.23 1.29
N GLY A 52 -9.43 3.35 0.68
CA GLY A 52 -9.78 2.05 1.24
C GLY A 52 -8.57 1.15 1.48
N ILE A 53 -7.66 1.08 0.50
CA ILE A 53 -6.40 0.34 0.61
C ILE A 53 -5.53 0.95 1.71
N ALA A 54 -5.37 2.27 1.74
CA ALA A 54 -4.58 2.97 2.75
C ALA A 54 -5.10 2.73 4.17
N LYS A 55 -6.42 2.77 4.36
CA LYS A 55 -7.07 2.46 5.64
C LYS A 55 -6.82 1.02 6.06
N CYS A 56 -7.01 0.06 5.15
CA CYS A 56 -6.75 -1.36 5.41
C CYS A 56 -5.29 -1.61 5.82
N ILE A 57 -4.33 -0.99 5.14
CA ILE A 57 -2.90 -1.10 5.48
C ILE A 57 -2.63 -0.49 6.85
N SER A 58 -3.18 0.69 7.13
CA SER A 58 -3.03 1.35 8.42
C SER A 58 -3.54 0.48 9.57
N GLU A 59 -4.67 -0.20 9.39
CA GLU A 59 -5.26 -1.10 10.40
C GLU A 59 -4.45 -2.40 10.56
N LYS A 60 -4.13 -3.10 9.46
CA LYS A 60 -3.44 -4.41 9.52
C LYS A 60 -1.96 -4.34 9.86
N ALA A 61 -1.27 -3.29 9.39
CA ALA A 61 0.15 -3.12 9.65
C ALA A 61 0.43 -2.24 10.88
N SER A 62 -0.59 -1.56 11.43
CA SER A 62 -0.43 -0.60 12.54
C SER A 62 0.66 0.45 12.25
N VAL A 63 0.67 0.93 10.99
CA VAL A 63 1.63 1.94 10.49
C VAL A 63 0.87 3.15 9.98
N SER A 64 1.49 4.33 10.04
CA SER A 64 0.93 5.52 9.38
C SER A 64 1.10 5.42 7.87
N VAL A 65 0.00 5.51 7.13
CA VAL A 65 0.00 5.52 5.67
C VAL A 65 -0.18 6.96 5.18
N LYS A 66 0.61 7.38 4.19
CA LYS A 66 0.42 8.64 3.47
C LYS A 66 0.15 8.31 2.01
N VAL A 67 -1.04 8.63 1.53
CA VAL A 67 -1.38 8.57 0.11
C VAL A 67 -0.74 9.79 -0.56
N LYS A 68 -0.01 9.55 -1.64
CA LYS A 68 0.46 10.60 -2.55
C LYS A 68 -0.02 10.25 -3.94
N GLU A 69 -0.92 11.07 -4.47
CA GLU A 69 -1.27 11.03 -5.88
C GLU A 69 -0.13 11.70 -6.65
N TYR A 70 0.57 10.92 -7.48
CA TYR A 70 1.50 11.48 -8.45
C TYR A 70 0.74 11.63 -9.75
N PRO A 71 0.36 12.87 -10.15
CA PRO A 71 -0.09 13.09 -11.51
C PRO A 71 1.09 12.80 -12.42
N TYR A 72 1.09 11.66 -13.09
CA TYR A 72 1.97 11.47 -14.23
C TYR A 72 1.39 12.33 -15.37
N GLY A 73 1.90 13.57 -15.51
CA GLY A 73 1.63 14.49 -16.62
C GLY A 73 0.90 15.77 -16.23
#